data_AF-A0A1F2SVK7-F1
#
_entry.id   AF-A0A1F2SVK7-F1
#
_cell.length_a   1.000
_cell.length_b   1.000
_cell.length_c   1.000
_cell.angle_alpha   90.00
_cell.angle_beta   90.00
_cell.angle_gamma   90.00
#
_symmetry.space_group_name_H-M   'P 1'
#
loop_
_entity.id
_entity.type
_entity.pdbx_description
1 polymer ?
#
loop_
_entity_poly.entity_id
_entity_poly.type
_entity_poly.pdbx_seq_one_letter_code
_entity_poly.pdbx_strand_id
1 'polypeptide(L)'
;MPEYRIPLDPRNPGHFFACCGLFELAELAVPGATAGFENGGSAFVLLTDAPIPPRKLTLGPGSSLDGKPYDDKLEPLDLTIGEHVLTLNWWLNKTLTHKSELKSWGGNQKPRDIDKLIALLDFDTSPESLFEFSRYTTSRFGVDARSAWDAIDLGYSPNDAQRKTDKQARTFGWVEVLAVVGLQGFRPVKVRRGSYRYALWAAPLPLAVARAAAAAPWPGLPAHSFEFQIAIRGQGYKTFLFAEGVTDV
;
A
#
# COMPACT_ATOMS: atom_id res chain seq x y z
N MET A 1 6.34 -24.90 -4.81
CA MET A 1 5.83 -23.54 -4.95
C MET A 1 4.36 -23.51 -5.39
N PRO A 2 3.42 -23.31 -4.45
CA PRO A 2 2.03 -23.04 -4.78
C PRO A 2 1.88 -21.70 -5.52
N GLU A 3 0.79 -21.59 -6.27
CA GLU A 3 0.37 -20.37 -6.97
C GLU A 3 -0.84 -19.78 -6.23
N TYR A 4 -0.79 -18.48 -5.95
CA TYR A 4 -1.88 -17.72 -5.37
C TYR A 4 -2.37 -16.67 -6.38
N ARG A 5 -3.69 -16.51 -6.50
CA ARG A 5 -4.32 -15.56 -7.43
C ARG A 5 -5.17 -14.59 -6.63
N ILE A 6 -4.74 -13.33 -6.58
CA ILE A 6 -5.40 -12.26 -5.82
C ILE A 6 -6.16 -11.37 -6.82
N PRO A 7 -7.51 -11.33 -6.78
CA PRO A 7 -8.28 -10.41 -7.58
C PRO A 7 -8.00 -8.95 -7.19
N LEU A 8 -7.94 -8.06 -8.18
CA LEU A 8 -7.79 -6.62 -7.94
C LEU A 8 -8.51 -5.76 -8.98
N ASP A 9 -8.78 -4.51 -8.59
CA ASP A 9 -9.05 -3.43 -9.54
C ASP A 9 -7.71 -2.80 -9.96
N PRO A 10 -7.29 -2.92 -11.24
CA PRO A 10 -6.04 -2.35 -11.71
C PRO A 10 -5.99 -0.82 -11.62
N ARG A 11 -7.14 -0.15 -11.50
CA ARG A 11 -7.25 1.30 -11.32
C ARG A 11 -7.15 1.71 -9.86
N ASN A 12 -7.20 0.79 -8.89
CA ASN A 12 -7.01 1.14 -7.50
C ASN A 12 -5.51 1.05 -7.16
N PRO A 13 -4.78 2.18 -7.02
CA PRO A 13 -3.36 2.15 -6.68
C PRO A 13 -3.11 1.43 -5.35
N GLY A 14 -4.05 1.49 -4.40
CA GLY A 14 -3.97 0.74 -3.15
C GLY A 14 -3.88 -0.77 -3.38
N HIS A 15 -4.68 -1.32 -4.29
CA HIS A 15 -4.62 -2.75 -4.61
C HIS A 15 -3.28 -3.12 -5.25
N PHE A 16 -2.80 -2.31 -6.20
CA PHE A 16 -1.50 -2.52 -6.83
C PHE A 16 -0.37 -2.56 -5.79
N PHE A 17 -0.28 -1.54 -4.93
CA PHE A 17 0.76 -1.51 -3.91
C PHE A 17 0.56 -2.60 -2.86
N ALA A 18 -0.66 -3.04 -2.60
CA ALA A 18 -0.93 -4.17 -1.72
C ALA A 18 -0.41 -5.49 -2.32
N CYS A 19 -0.56 -5.72 -3.63
CA CYS A 19 0.07 -6.85 -4.33
C CYS A 19 1.60 -6.79 -4.20
N CYS A 20 2.18 -5.61 -4.43
CA CYS A 20 3.61 -5.39 -4.25
C CYS A 20 4.07 -5.68 -2.81
N GLY A 21 3.32 -5.24 -1.80
CA GLY A 21 3.64 -5.50 -0.39
C GLY A 21 3.52 -6.98 -0.03
N LEU A 22 2.56 -7.69 -0.60
CA LEU A 22 2.46 -9.13 -0.43
C LEU A 22 3.67 -9.85 -1.03
N PHE A 23 4.16 -9.39 -2.19
CA PHE A 23 5.36 -9.91 -2.82
C PHE A 23 6.62 -9.64 -1.98
N GLU A 24 6.78 -8.42 -1.45
CA GLU A 24 7.86 -8.07 -0.53
C GLU A 24 7.90 -9.00 0.69
N LEU A 25 6.75 -9.23 1.32
CA LEU A 25 6.67 -10.08 2.51
C LEU A 25 6.89 -11.55 2.19
N ALA A 26 6.38 -12.04 1.06
CA ALA A 26 6.57 -13.42 0.61
C ALA A 26 8.05 -13.70 0.33
N GLU A 27 8.72 -12.84 -0.44
CA GLU A 27 10.15 -12.96 -0.75
C GLU A 27 11.03 -12.83 0.50
N LEU A 28 10.65 -11.95 1.43
CA LEU A 28 11.38 -11.78 2.70
C LEU A 28 11.26 -13.01 3.61
N ALA A 29 10.08 -13.64 3.65
CA ALA A 29 9.84 -14.82 4.48
C ALA A 29 10.45 -16.10 3.89
N VAL A 30 10.30 -16.30 2.57
CA VAL A 30 10.86 -17.45 1.84
C VAL A 30 11.31 -16.98 0.46
N PRO A 31 12.63 -16.76 0.24
CA PRO A 31 13.16 -16.27 -1.02
C PRO A 31 12.87 -17.19 -2.22
N GLY A 32 12.75 -16.59 -3.41
CA GLY A 32 12.50 -17.31 -4.66
C GLY A 32 11.10 -17.12 -5.23
N ALA A 33 10.34 -16.17 -4.69
CA ALA A 33 9.02 -15.83 -5.19
C ALA A 33 9.11 -15.11 -6.56
N THR A 34 8.10 -15.35 -7.39
CA THR A 34 7.89 -14.61 -8.64
C THR A 34 6.46 -14.16 -8.74
N ALA A 35 6.23 -13.01 -9.36
CA ALA A 35 4.87 -12.49 -9.50
C ALA A 35 4.66 -11.78 -10.82
N GLY A 36 3.40 -11.66 -11.24
CA GLY A 36 2.96 -10.97 -12.43
C GLY A 36 1.47 -10.62 -12.38
N PHE A 37 1.00 -9.84 -13.34
CA PHE A 37 -0.40 -9.45 -13.49
C PHE A 37 -1.01 -10.06 -14.75
N GLU A 38 -2.12 -10.78 -14.58
CA GLU A 38 -2.85 -11.42 -15.67
C GLU A 38 -4.20 -10.77 -15.92
N ASN A 39 -4.91 -11.22 -16.98
CA ASN A 39 -6.27 -10.79 -17.32
C ASN A 39 -6.40 -9.26 -17.47
N GLY A 40 -5.43 -8.63 -18.15
CA GLY A 40 -5.42 -7.18 -18.32
C GLY A 40 -5.20 -6.40 -17.01
N GLY A 41 -4.62 -7.05 -15.99
CA GLY A 41 -4.29 -6.43 -14.71
C GLY A 41 -5.28 -6.72 -13.58
N SER A 42 -6.35 -7.49 -13.82
CA SER A 42 -7.37 -7.77 -12.81
C SER A 42 -7.07 -8.96 -11.90
N ALA A 43 -5.94 -9.66 -12.12
CA ALA A 43 -5.48 -10.75 -11.27
C ALA A 43 -3.96 -10.63 -11.03
N PHE A 44 -3.56 -10.59 -9.76
CA PHE A 44 -2.16 -10.69 -9.37
C PHE A 44 -1.84 -12.15 -9.06
N VAL A 45 -0.84 -12.69 -9.76
CA VAL A 45 -0.41 -14.08 -9.62
C VAL A 45 0.94 -14.09 -8.89
N LEU A 46 1.00 -14.79 -7.76
CA LEU A 46 2.18 -14.91 -6.92
C LEU A 46 2.52 -16.39 -6.74
N LEU A 47 3.69 -16.79 -7.22
CA LEU A 47 4.25 -18.11 -6.94
C LEU A 47 5.25 -17.96 -5.79
N THR A 48 4.97 -18.58 -4.65
CA THR A 48 5.84 -18.54 -3.46
C THR A 48 5.57 -19.74 -2.53
N ASP A 49 6.59 -20.24 -1.84
CA ASP A 49 6.41 -21.24 -0.76
C ASP A 49 6.05 -20.58 0.58
N ALA A 50 6.06 -19.23 0.66
CA ALA A 50 5.58 -18.49 1.82
C ALA A 50 4.06 -18.65 2.00
N PRO A 51 3.55 -18.61 3.25
CA PRO A 51 2.12 -18.59 3.51
C PRO A 51 1.50 -17.25 3.06
N ILE A 52 0.35 -17.33 2.39
CA ILE A 52 -0.45 -16.17 1.97
C ILE A 52 -1.85 -16.28 2.58
N PRO A 53 -2.34 -15.27 3.34
CA PRO A 53 -1.60 -14.11 3.83
C PRO A 53 -0.45 -14.45 4.80
N PRO A 54 0.46 -13.50 5.09
CA PRO A 54 1.49 -13.69 6.13
C PRO A 54 0.82 -13.98 7.48
N ARG A 55 1.32 -14.95 8.25
CA ARG A 55 0.65 -15.42 9.49
C ARG A 55 0.66 -14.43 10.66
N LYS A 56 1.62 -13.50 10.65
CA LYS A 56 1.81 -12.51 11.72
C LYS A 56 2.64 -11.35 11.18
N LEU A 57 2.28 -10.16 11.63
CA LEU A 57 3.02 -8.93 11.41
C LEU A 57 3.15 -8.19 12.73
N THR A 58 4.35 -7.69 13.04
CA THR A 58 4.58 -6.84 14.22
C THR A 58 5.44 -5.66 13.85
N LEU A 59 5.16 -4.50 14.43
CA LEU A 59 5.96 -3.30 14.23
C LEU A 59 6.84 -3.03 15.46
N GLY A 60 8.09 -2.70 15.18
CA GLY A 60 9.05 -2.15 16.14
C GLY A 60 9.52 -0.76 15.71
N PRO A 61 10.23 -0.05 16.60
CA PRO A 61 10.93 1.18 16.22
C PRO A 61 12.01 0.86 15.17
N GLY A 62 12.05 1.63 14.08
CA GLY A 62 13.10 1.49 13.08
C GLY A 62 14.44 2.07 13.54
N SER A 63 15.53 1.57 12.94
CA SER A 63 16.87 2.09 13.22
C SER A 63 17.01 3.56 12.80
N SER A 64 17.48 4.42 13.71
CA SER A 64 17.89 5.79 13.35
C SER A 64 19.23 5.74 12.61
N LEU A 65 19.31 6.45 11.47
CA LEU A 65 20.50 6.45 10.61
C LEU A 65 21.58 7.43 11.05
N ASP A 66 21.23 8.46 11.82
CA ASP A 66 22.15 9.50 12.28
C ASP A 66 22.19 9.64 13.81
N GLY A 67 21.55 8.71 14.54
CA GLY A 67 21.45 8.72 16.00
C GLY A 67 20.55 9.82 16.56
N LYS A 68 19.90 10.62 15.70
CA LYS A 68 18.92 11.62 16.14
C LYS A 68 17.52 11.01 16.15
N PRO A 69 16.67 11.40 17.13
CA PRO A 69 15.28 10.99 17.12
C PRO A 69 14.55 11.69 15.97
N TYR A 70 13.73 10.91 15.26
CA TYR A 70 12.80 11.45 14.28
C TYR A 70 11.61 12.12 14.98
N ASP A 71 11.00 13.09 14.29
CA ASP A 71 9.63 13.52 14.60
C ASP A 71 8.70 12.31 14.57
N ASP A 72 7.75 12.22 15.50
CA ASP A 72 6.86 11.07 15.64
C ASP A 72 5.95 10.83 14.42
N LYS A 73 5.80 11.82 13.53
CA LYS A 73 5.08 11.68 12.26
C LYS A 73 5.98 11.22 11.13
N LEU A 74 7.28 11.02 11.38
CA LEU A 74 8.31 10.66 10.43
C LEU A 74 9.19 9.49 10.90
N GLU A 75 8.99 8.96 12.11
CA GLU A 75 9.73 7.80 12.63
C GLU A 75 9.71 6.64 11.62
N PRO A 76 10.88 6.08 11.23
CA PRO A 76 10.96 4.79 10.57
C PRO A 76 10.38 3.69 11.45
N LEU A 77 9.82 2.65 10.83
CA LEU A 77 9.29 1.49 11.54
C LEU A 77 9.90 0.22 10.99
N ASP A 78 10.20 -0.74 11.86
CA ASP A 78 10.66 -2.07 11.46
C ASP A 78 9.46 -3.03 11.49
N LEU A 79 9.05 -3.51 10.31
CA LEU A 79 8.02 -4.52 10.18
C LEU A 79 8.67 -5.90 10.22
N THR A 80 8.28 -6.71 11.20
CA THR A 80 8.79 -8.06 11.40
C THR A 80 7.82 -9.11 10.87
N ILE A 81 8.35 -10.08 10.13
CA ILE A 81 7.66 -11.29 9.69
C ILE A 81 8.54 -12.51 10.03
N GLY A 82 8.07 -13.35 10.96
CA GLY A 82 8.90 -14.42 11.52
C GLY A 82 10.14 -13.84 12.20
N GLU A 83 11.33 -14.21 11.70
CA GLU A 83 12.63 -13.72 12.17
C GLU A 83 13.21 -12.60 11.28
N HIS A 84 12.49 -12.22 10.23
CA HIS A 84 12.95 -11.24 9.24
C HIS A 84 12.36 -9.86 9.49
N VAL A 85 13.10 -8.82 9.10
CA VAL A 85 12.73 -7.42 9.33
C VAL A 85 12.81 -6.63 8.03
N LEU A 86 11.79 -5.82 7.78
CA LEU A 86 11.75 -4.82 6.72
C LEU A 86 11.55 -3.42 7.32
N THR A 87 12.53 -2.54 7.13
CA THR A 87 12.41 -1.13 7.54
C THR A 87 11.51 -0.38 6.56
N LEU A 88 10.42 0.17 7.09
CA LEU A 88 9.48 1.06 6.43
C LEU A 88 9.87 2.50 6.70
N ASN A 89 10.17 3.25 5.64
CA ASN A 89 10.57 4.66 5.72
C ASN A 89 10.23 5.45 4.46
N TRP A 90 9.32 4.96 3.62
CA TRP A 90 8.98 5.59 2.34
C TRP A 90 8.34 6.97 2.44
N TRP A 91 7.83 7.32 3.61
CA TRP A 91 7.37 8.65 3.95
C TRP A 91 8.50 9.66 4.20
N LEU A 92 9.76 9.22 4.18
CA LEU A 92 10.93 10.08 4.18
C LEU A 92 11.43 10.32 2.75
N ASN A 93 12.01 11.50 2.54
CA ASN A 93 12.65 11.87 1.28
C ASN A 93 13.94 11.04 1.06
N LYS A 94 14.57 11.21 -0.11
CA LYS A 94 15.77 10.43 -0.47
C LYS A 94 16.97 10.62 0.48
N THR A 95 17.03 11.77 1.17
CA THR A 95 18.08 12.06 2.17
C THR A 95 17.71 11.60 3.57
N LEU A 96 16.48 11.09 3.76
CA LEU A 96 15.94 10.59 5.03
C LEU A 96 15.86 11.65 6.13
N THR A 97 15.84 12.93 5.76
CA THR A 97 15.82 14.05 6.71
C THR A 97 14.47 14.77 6.80
N HIS A 98 13.65 14.64 5.76
CA HIS A 98 12.36 15.31 5.66
C HIS A 98 11.29 14.39 5.09
N LYS A 99 10.02 14.83 5.13
CA LYS A 99 8.90 14.09 4.53
C LYS A 99 9.05 13.95 3.01
N SER A 100 8.70 12.80 2.47
CA SER A 100 8.48 12.61 1.05
C SER A 100 7.17 13.25 0.61
N GLU A 101 7.04 13.52 -0.69
CA GLU A 101 5.77 13.97 -1.27
C GLU A 101 4.69 12.88 -1.24
N LEU A 102 5.10 11.60 -1.18
CA LEU A 102 4.21 10.44 -1.11
C LEU A 102 3.54 10.30 0.26
N LYS A 103 4.19 10.77 1.34
CA LYS A 103 3.64 10.70 2.71
C LYS A 103 2.17 11.12 2.71
N SER A 104 1.29 10.20 3.13
CA SER A 104 -0.15 10.35 2.99
C SER A 104 -0.89 10.83 4.24
N TRP A 105 -0.26 10.79 5.42
CA TRP A 105 -0.85 11.24 6.68
C TRP A 105 -0.51 12.69 7.05
N GLY A 106 -1.42 13.31 7.78
CA GLY A 106 -1.31 14.66 8.35
C GLY A 106 -2.01 14.75 9.71
N GLY A 107 -2.01 15.93 10.32
CA GLY A 107 -2.67 16.14 11.61
C GLY A 107 -2.10 15.25 12.73
N ASN A 108 -2.97 14.48 13.39
CA ASN A 108 -2.63 13.60 14.52
C ASN A 108 -2.26 12.17 14.09
N GLN A 109 -2.33 11.84 12.80
CA GLN A 109 -1.93 10.53 12.30
C GLN A 109 -0.41 10.39 12.29
N LYS A 110 0.06 9.20 12.66
CA LYS A 110 1.49 8.85 12.78
C LYS A 110 1.77 7.57 11.97
N PRO A 111 3.02 7.32 11.55
CA PRO A 111 3.39 6.05 10.93
C PRO A 111 2.95 4.86 11.78
N ARG A 112 3.09 4.94 13.11
CA ARG A 112 2.72 3.86 14.04
C ARG A 112 1.22 3.54 14.09
N ASP A 113 0.36 4.35 13.47
CA ASP A 113 -1.06 4.01 13.34
C ASP A 113 -1.32 2.76 12.47
N ILE A 114 -0.28 2.24 11.77
CA ILE A 114 -0.31 0.90 11.15
C ILE A 114 -0.61 -0.19 12.20
N ASP A 115 -0.14 -0.07 13.45
CA ASP A 115 -0.43 -1.06 14.51
C ASP A 115 -1.94 -1.24 14.72
N LYS A 116 -2.68 -0.13 14.66
CA LYS A 116 -4.15 -0.14 14.79
C LYS A 116 -4.81 -0.87 13.63
N LEU A 117 -4.21 -0.85 12.44
CA LEU A 117 -4.71 -1.57 11.27
C LEU A 117 -4.34 -3.06 11.33
N ILE A 118 -3.09 -3.38 11.71
CA ILE A 118 -2.63 -4.76 11.90
C ILE A 118 -3.50 -5.48 12.95
N ALA A 119 -3.83 -4.81 14.05
CA ALA A 119 -4.69 -5.37 15.10
C ALA A 119 -6.13 -5.70 14.64
N LEU A 120 -6.56 -5.19 13.48
CA LEU A 120 -7.89 -5.42 12.90
C LEU A 120 -7.88 -6.46 11.78
N LEU A 121 -6.70 -6.95 11.37
CA LEU A 121 -6.58 -7.96 10.32
C LEU A 121 -7.09 -9.32 10.80
N ASP A 122 -7.65 -10.07 9.86
CA ASP A 122 -7.94 -11.49 10.03
C ASP A 122 -6.92 -12.29 9.21
N PHE A 123 -6.01 -12.96 9.91
CA PHE A 123 -4.92 -13.72 9.33
C PHE A 123 -5.37 -15.05 8.70
N ASP A 124 -6.63 -15.44 8.90
CA ASP A 124 -7.24 -16.61 8.26
C ASP A 124 -8.03 -16.22 6.98
N THR A 125 -8.00 -14.95 6.57
CA THR A 125 -8.63 -14.47 5.33
C THR A 125 -8.04 -15.21 4.12
N SER A 126 -8.89 -15.72 3.23
CA SER A 126 -8.41 -16.38 2.01
C SER A 126 -7.71 -15.39 1.08
N PRO A 127 -6.69 -15.82 0.30
CA PRO A 127 -5.97 -14.96 -0.64
C PRO A 127 -6.88 -14.16 -1.58
N GLU A 128 -7.96 -14.77 -2.05
CA GLU A 128 -8.91 -14.17 -3.00
C GLU A 128 -9.77 -13.07 -2.35
N SER A 129 -9.92 -13.13 -1.02
CA SER A 129 -10.76 -12.21 -0.25
C SER A 129 -9.98 -11.09 0.42
N LEU A 130 -8.64 -11.09 0.33
CA LEU A 130 -7.78 -10.14 1.05
C LEU A 130 -8.18 -8.69 0.81
N PHE A 131 -8.45 -8.31 -0.43
CA PHE A 131 -8.75 -6.92 -0.78
C PHE A 131 -10.19 -6.51 -0.52
N GLU A 132 -11.09 -7.45 -0.21
CA GLU A 132 -12.47 -7.17 0.18
C GLU A 132 -12.69 -7.19 1.69
N PHE A 133 -11.73 -7.76 2.44
CA PHE A 133 -11.75 -7.75 3.89
C PHE A 133 -11.75 -6.31 4.43
N SER A 134 -12.82 -5.96 5.15
CA SER A 134 -12.99 -4.61 5.70
C SER A 134 -13.48 -4.62 7.14
N ARG A 135 -13.12 -3.53 7.84
CA ARG A 135 -13.56 -3.21 9.20
C ARG A 135 -13.89 -1.72 9.28
N TYR A 136 -14.82 -1.38 10.16
CA TYR A 136 -15.05 0.02 10.53
C TYR A 136 -13.97 0.43 11.54
N THR A 137 -13.27 1.52 11.24
CA THR A 137 -12.24 2.07 12.11
C THR A 137 -12.08 3.56 11.85
N THR A 138 -11.37 4.27 12.71
CA THR A 138 -10.97 5.66 12.52
C THR A 138 -9.58 5.79 11.89
N SER A 139 -8.78 4.71 11.85
CA SER A 139 -7.42 4.69 11.30
C SER A 139 -7.41 4.32 9.82
N ARG A 140 -6.61 5.02 9.00
CA ARG A 140 -6.32 4.70 7.58
C ARG A 140 -5.18 5.59 7.06
N PHE A 141 -4.42 5.12 6.08
CA PHE A 141 -3.38 5.89 5.39
C PHE A 141 -3.87 6.51 4.07
N GLY A 142 -5.08 6.17 3.61
CA GLY A 142 -5.69 6.75 2.43
C GLY A 142 -5.06 6.25 1.14
N VAL A 143 -4.41 5.08 1.16
CA VAL A 143 -3.80 4.46 -0.01
C VAL A 143 -4.81 3.67 -0.83
N ASP A 144 -5.89 3.18 -0.22
CA ASP A 144 -7.02 2.59 -0.94
C ASP A 144 -7.97 3.69 -1.43
N ALA A 145 -8.16 3.78 -2.75
CA ALA A 145 -9.00 4.79 -3.38
C ALA A 145 -10.50 4.67 -3.05
N ARG A 146 -10.94 3.52 -2.53
CA ARG A 146 -12.32 3.27 -2.08
C ARG A 146 -12.60 3.86 -0.71
N SER A 147 -11.57 4.07 0.11
CA SER A 147 -11.69 4.52 1.50
C SER A 147 -12.04 6.01 1.54
N ALA A 148 -13.33 6.34 1.49
CA ALA A 148 -13.82 7.71 1.56
C ALA A 148 -13.52 8.39 2.91
N TRP A 149 -13.06 9.65 2.86
CA TRP A 149 -13.11 10.60 3.96
C TRP A 149 -14.35 11.46 3.80
N ASP A 150 -15.18 11.47 4.85
CA ASP A 150 -16.32 12.35 5.11
C ASP A 150 -17.62 12.08 4.32
N ALA A 151 -18.74 12.31 5.01
CA ALA A 151 -20.11 12.07 4.60
C ALA A 151 -20.62 12.85 3.37
N ILE A 152 -19.74 13.53 2.64
CA ILE A 152 -20.07 14.13 1.35
C ILE A 152 -20.46 13.06 0.33
N ASP A 153 -19.88 11.86 0.41
CA ASP A 153 -20.26 10.74 -0.46
C ASP A 153 -21.56 10.03 -0.01
N LEU A 154 -22.17 10.44 1.12
CA LEU A 154 -23.40 9.86 1.68
C LEU A 154 -24.66 10.73 1.48
N GLY A 155 -24.53 11.93 0.87
CA GLY A 155 -25.69 12.79 0.55
C GLY A 155 -26.33 13.51 1.74
N TYR A 156 -25.71 13.54 2.93
CA TYR A 156 -26.18 14.34 4.06
C TYR A 156 -25.04 14.90 4.93
N SER A 157 -25.27 16.09 5.51
CA SER A 157 -24.33 16.80 6.39
C SER A 157 -24.31 16.19 7.80
N PRO A 158 -23.16 15.75 8.34
CA PRO A 158 -23.07 15.13 9.67
C PRO A 158 -23.17 16.08 10.86
N ASN A 159 -23.32 17.39 10.64
CA ASN A 159 -23.32 18.32 11.77
C ASN A 159 -24.54 18.17 12.69
N ASP A 160 -25.61 17.50 12.24
CA ASP A 160 -26.83 17.32 13.02
C ASP A 160 -26.92 15.97 13.77
N ALA A 161 -25.95 15.06 13.58
CA ALA A 161 -25.93 13.75 14.25
C ALA A 161 -24.68 13.59 15.12
N GLN A 162 -24.60 14.34 16.22
CA GLN A 162 -23.56 14.17 17.23
C GLN A 162 -23.75 12.89 18.04
N ARG A 163 -22.98 11.85 17.73
CA ARG A 163 -22.31 11.03 18.76
C ARG A 163 -20.87 10.74 18.32
N LYS A 164 -19.93 10.95 19.26
CA LYS A 164 -18.46 10.80 19.09
C LYS A 164 -18.01 9.40 18.61
N THR A 165 -18.93 8.44 18.48
CA THR A 165 -18.74 7.07 18.02
C THR A 165 -18.79 6.89 16.49
N ASP A 166 -19.27 7.87 15.73
CA ASP A 166 -19.59 7.72 14.29
C ASP A 166 -18.53 8.28 13.32
N LYS A 167 -17.28 8.46 13.75
CA LYS A 167 -16.15 8.80 12.85
C LYS A 167 -15.49 7.55 12.23
N GLN A 168 -16.13 6.40 12.33
CA GLN A 168 -15.63 5.19 11.72
C GLN A 168 -16.07 5.13 10.26
N ALA A 169 -15.12 4.89 9.37
CA ALA A 169 -15.39 4.65 7.97
C ALA A 169 -14.87 3.26 7.61
N ARG A 170 -15.53 2.62 6.64
CA ARG A 170 -15.14 1.31 6.15
C ARG A 170 -13.72 1.39 5.61
N THR A 171 -12.82 0.61 6.19
CA THR A 171 -11.41 0.55 5.80
C THR A 171 -11.06 -0.88 5.40
N PHE A 172 -10.31 -1.02 4.32
CA PHE A 172 -9.80 -2.30 3.83
C PHE A 172 -8.40 -2.52 4.41
N GLY A 173 -8.34 -3.12 5.60
CA GLY A 173 -7.12 -3.18 6.42
C GLY A 173 -5.94 -3.84 5.70
N TRP A 174 -6.19 -4.95 5.00
CA TRP A 174 -5.16 -5.64 4.22
C TRP A 174 -4.59 -4.75 3.12
N VAL A 175 -5.44 -4.02 2.39
CA VAL A 175 -5.00 -3.09 1.34
C VAL A 175 -4.14 -1.98 1.93
N GLU A 176 -4.59 -1.35 3.02
CA GLU A 176 -3.86 -0.25 3.66
C GLU A 176 -2.49 -0.71 4.20
N VAL A 177 -2.44 -1.83 4.93
CA VAL A 177 -1.19 -2.36 5.52
C VAL A 177 -0.24 -2.81 4.42
N LEU A 178 -0.69 -3.65 3.49
CA LEU A 178 0.17 -4.18 2.43
C LEU A 178 0.63 -3.08 1.47
N ALA A 179 -0.20 -2.08 1.15
CA ALA A 179 0.22 -0.98 0.29
C ALA A 179 1.32 -0.13 0.94
N VAL A 180 1.26 0.10 2.25
CA VAL A 180 2.35 0.76 2.99
C VAL A 180 3.64 -0.05 2.90
N VAL A 181 3.56 -1.38 2.92
CA VAL A 181 4.72 -2.26 2.72
C VAL A 181 5.22 -2.21 1.28
N GLY A 182 4.33 -2.36 0.30
CA GLY A 182 4.69 -2.37 -1.12
C GLY A 182 5.33 -1.06 -1.56
N LEU A 183 4.85 0.07 -1.03
CA LEU A 183 5.45 1.37 -1.26
C LEU A 183 6.91 1.42 -0.83
N GLN A 184 7.40 0.57 0.08
CA GLN A 184 8.81 0.50 0.52
C GLN A 184 9.78 0.02 -0.57
N GLY A 185 9.36 -0.87 -1.47
CA GLY A 185 10.18 -1.33 -2.60
C GLY A 185 9.73 -0.79 -3.96
N PHE A 186 8.42 -0.58 -4.11
CA PHE A 186 7.77 -0.19 -5.35
C PHE A 186 7.37 1.29 -5.30
N ARG A 187 8.36 2.18 -5.28
CA ARG A 187 8.11 3.64 -5.34
C ARG A 187 7.56 4.00 -6.72
N PRO A 188 6.36 4.60 -6.83
CA PRO A 188 5.85 5.00 -8.13
C PRO A 188 6.63 6.19 -8.70
N VAL A 189 6.65 6.29 -10.03
CA VAL A 189 7.34 7.37 -10.73
C VAL A 189 6.50 8.64 -10.67
N LYS A 190 7.08 9.72 -10.17
CA LYS A 190 6.44 11.03 -10.18
C LYS A 190 6.39 11.56 -11.62
N VAL A 191 5.19 11.76 -12.15
CA VAL A 191 4.97 12.36 -13.48
C VAL A 191 4.94 13.88 -13.38
N ARG A 192 4.14 14.39 -12.46
CA ARG A 192 4.03 15.82 -12.12
C ARG A 192 3.70 15.98 -10.65
N ARG A 193 3.59 17.21 -10.16
CA ARG A 193 3.25 17.47 -8.75
C ARG A 193 1.93 16.77 -8.39
N GLY A 194 1.99 15.84 -7.43
CA GLY A 194 0.82 15.09 -6.95
C GLY A 194 0.31 14.00 -7.91
N SER A 195 1.00 13.72 -9.03
CA SER A 195 0.63 12.67 -9.99
C SER A 195 1.75 11.65 -10.12
N TYR A 196 1.39 10.36 -10.08
CA TYR A 196 2.32 9.25 -10.00
C TYR A 196 1.89 8.11 -10.92
N ARG A 197 2.86 7.36 -11.45
CA ARG A 197 2.65 6.25 -12.35
C ARG A 197 3.15 4.93 -11.77
N TYR A 198 2.42 3.86 -12.06
CA TYR A 198 2.83 2.47 -11.86
C TYR A 198 2.50 1.64 -13.09
N ALA A 199 3.20 0.53 -13.27
CA ALA A 199 2.97 -0.41 -14.36
C ALA A 199 2.65 -1.81 -13.85
N LEU A 200 1.64 -2.45 -14.46
CA LEU A 200 1.28 -3.84 -14.25
C LEU A 200 2.01 -4.68 -15.29
N TRP A 201 3.06 -5.39 -14.86
CA TRP A 201 3.85 -6.26 -15.74
C TRP A 201 3.19 -7.64 -15.86
N ALA A 202 3.17 -8.23 -17.05
CA ALA A 202 2.45 -9.49 -17.28
C ALA A 202 3.29 -10.75 -16.97
N ALA A 203 4.58 -10.72 -17.27
CA ALA A 203 5.46 -11.87 -17.09
C ALA A 203 5.70 -12.16 -15.59
N PRO A 204 5.87 -13.42 -15.15
CA PRO A 204 6.32 -13.70 -13.79
C PRO A 204 7.77 -13.22 -13.62
N LEU A 205 7.98 -12.23 -12.77
CA LEU A 205 9.28 -11.60 -12.52
C LEU A 205 9.73 -11.82 -11.07
N PRO A 206 11.04 -12.05 -10.81
CA PRO A 206 11.61 -11.97 -9.47
C PRO A 206 11.51 -10.55 -8.88
N LEU A 207 11.51 -10.43 -7.55
CA LEU A 207 11.20 -9.19 -6.83
C LEU A 207 12.00 -7.97 -7.32
N ALA A 208 13.33 -8.10 -7.44
CA ALA A 208 14.19 -6.99 -7.85
C ALA A 208 13.85 -6.48 -9.26
N VAL A 209 13.51 -7.40 -10.18
CA VAL A 209 13.15 -7.08 -11.56
C VAL A 209 11.73 -6.50 -11.62
N ALA A 210 10.80 -7.03 -10.83
CA ALA A 210 9.44 -6.51 -10.70
C ALA A 210 9.41 -5.06 -10.20
N ARG A 211 10.27 -4.69 -9.23
CA ARG A 211 10.40 -3.29 -8.77
C ARG A 211 10.80 -2.35 -9.91
N ALA A 212 11.74 -2.77 -10.76
CA ALA A 212 12.14 -1.99 -11.93
C ALA A 212 11.01 -1.91 -12.96
N ALA A 213 10.37 -3.03 -13.28
CA ALA A 213 9.25 -3.10 -14.21
C ALA A 213 8.06 -2.21 -13.78
N ALA A 214 7.74 -2.19 -12.49
CA ALA A 214 6.67 -1.38 -11.93
C ALA A 214 6.91 0.14 -12.08
N ALA A 215 8.17 0.57 -12.01
CA ALA A 215 8.54 1.97 -12.14
C ALA A 215 8.71 2.38 -13.61
N ALA A 216 9.39 1.56 -14.39
CA ALA A 216 9.73 1.83 -15.79
C ALA A 216 9.80 0.51 -16.56
N PRO A 217 8.68 0.02 -17.13
CA PRO A 217 8.71 -1.14 -18.00
C PRO A 217 9.60 -0.85 -19.22
N TRP A 218 10.33 -1.86 -19.70
CA TRP A 218 11.26 -1.71 -20.82
C TRP A 218 10.66 -2.26 -22.13
N PRO A 219 11.21 -1.88 -23.30
CA PRO A 219 10.75 -2.39 -24.58
C PRO A 219 10.74 -3.93 -24.62
N GLY A 220 9.61 -4.50 -24.99
CA GLY A 220 9.41 -5.96 -25.09
C GLY A 220 8.87 -6.62 -23.81
N LEU A 221 8.76 -5.91 -22.68
CA LEU A 221 7.99 -6.39 -21.53
C LEU A 221 6.51 -6.03 -21.71
N PRO A 222 5.59 -7.01 -21.80
CA PRO A 222 4.17 -6.69 -21.82
C PRO A 222 3.75 -6.10 -20.46
N ALA A 223 3.32 -4.85 -20.46
CA ALA A 223 2.89 -4.13 -19.27
C ALA A 223 1.78 -3.13 -19.59
N HIS A 224 1.00 -2.76 -18.58
CA HIS A 224 -0.03 -1.72 -18.67
C HIS A 224 0.26 -0.63 -17.63
N SER A 225 0.43 0.60 -18.10
CA SER A 225 0.74 1.75 -17.26
C SER A 225 -0.53 2.46 -16.78
N PHE A 226 -0.51 2.90 -15.53
CA PHE A 226 -1.61 3.63 -14.89
C PHE A 226 -1.07 4.86 -14.17
N GLU A 227 -1.77 5.98 -14.27
CA GLU A 227 -1.44 7.22 -13.56
C GLU A 227 -2.53 7.55 -12.55
N PHE A 228 -2.14 7.81 -11.31
CA PHE A 228 -3.04 8.21 -10.23
C PHE A 228 -2.60 9.54 -9.61
N GLN A 229 -3.56 10.22 -9.00
CA GLN A 229 -3.33 11.47 -8.28
C GLN A 229 -3.43 11.28 -6.77
N ILE A 230 -2.67 12.08 -6.03
CA ILE A 230 -2.82 12.22 -4.58
C ILE A 230 -3.61 13.50 -4.32
N ALA A 231 -4.87 13.35 -3.94
CA ALA A 231 -5.72 14.45 -3.52
C ALA A 231 -5.50 14.79 -2.05
N ILE A 232 -5.82 16.03 -1.67
CA ILE A 232 -5.92 16.45 -0.27
C ILE A 232 -7.40 16.58 0.07
N ARG A 233 -7.85 15.94 1.15
CA ARG A 233 -9.21 16.03 1.68
C ARG A 233 -9.19 16.53 3.13
N GLY A 234 -10.22 17.28 3.52
CA GLY A 234 -10.41 17.80 4.88
C GLY A 234 -9.20 18.61 5.38
N GLN A 235 -8.76 18.32 6.62
CA GLN A 235 -7.68 19.03 7.34
C GLN A 235 -6.26 18.65 6.87
N GLY A 236 -6.07 18.41 5.57
CA GLY A 236 -4.74 18.11 5.00
C GLY A 236 -4.40 16.62 4.89
N TYR A 237 -5.40 15.72 4.95
CA TYR A 237 -5.20 14.28 4.75
C TYR A 237 -5.06 13.99 3.26
N LYS A 238 -4.09 13.18 2.89
CA LYS A 238 -3.93 12.78 1.50
C LYS A 238 -4.60 11.44 1.24
N THR A 239 -5.16 11.32 0.05
CA THR A 239 -5.76 10.08 -0.42
C THR A 239 -5.36 9.83 -1.86
N PHE A 240 -5.10 8.56 -2.18
CA PHE A 240 -4.86 8.14 -3.55
C PHE A 240 -6.22 8.06 -4.26
N LEU A 241 -6.31 8.67 -5.43
CA LEU A 241 -7.49 8.54 -6.29
C LEU A 241 -7.35 7.32 -7.20
N PHE A 242 -8.47 6.89 -7.78
CA PHE A 242 -8.43 5.91 -8.86
C PHE A 242 -7.55 6.40 -10.00
N ALA A 243 -6.81 5.46 -10.57
CA ALA A 243 -5.89 5.68 -11.66
C ALA A 243 -6.61 5.60 -13.01
N GLU A 244 -6.03 6.29 -13.98
CA GLU A 244 -6.42 6.20 -15.39
C GLU A 244 -5.35 5.42 -16.16
N GLY A 245 -5.79 4.61 -17.14
CA GLY A 245 -4.86 3.90 -18.02
C GLY A 245 -4.09 4.88 -18.90
N VAL A 246 -2.79 4.67 -19.02
CA VAL A 246 -1.90 5.48 -19.85
C VAL A 246 -1.48 4.67 -21.06
N THR A 247 -1.60 5.25 -22.25
CA THR A 247 -0.97 4.71 -23.45
C THR A 247 0.49 5.10 -23.44
N ASP A 248 1.38 4.12 -23.37
CA ASP A 248 2.81 4.35 -23.55
C ASP A 248 3.03 4.72 -25.04
N VAL A 249 3.56 5.93 -25.29
CA VAL A 249 3.88 6.45 -26.64
C VAL A 249 5.28 5.99 -27.05
#